data_AF-A0AAW7U797-F1
#
_entry.id   AF-A0AAW7U797-F1
#
_cell.length_a   1.000
_cell.length_b   1.000
_cell.length_c   1.000
_cell.angle_alpha   90.00
_cell.angle_beta   90.00
_cell.angle_gamma   90.00
#
_symmetry.space_group_name_H-M   'P 1'
#
loop_
_entity.id
_entity.type
_entity.pdbx_description
1 polymer ?
#
loop_
_entity_poly.entity_id
_entity_poly.type
_entity_poly.pdbx_seq_one_letter_code
_entity_poly.pdbx_strand_id
1 'polypeptide(L)'
;MDNYLPEEAKTGIVPAIRNIQVGSVDILGNTVVNVLTMHNEYVIYEIDSPNIQNRIKLFIDGHTDESEKIIRDRFNKVRCDYILAKGILSRSINFETNKQRIAHALAMCLNNDDEDNVNLFPRLIDAIHAEQNLILKNRLLYLLPNIISICLCVLFKVVSEMFPFEKYYAFLKNFLDILPFIFAILLGNSTGVLINSKNLNFQEFERRHCYFLIGLERLFLAFFTGSITYILIKSNLISSVILSDDNPWSLMLVLIIAGYSESFIPGILTKSESAILTSAASK
;
A
#
# COMPACT_ATOMS: atom_id res chain seq x y z
N MET A 1 57.19 -19.51 39.51
CA MET A 1 56.90 -18.69 38.32
C MET A 1 55.71 -19.35 37.66
N ASP A 2 54.53 -19.08 38.22
CA ASP A 2 53.28 -19.62 37.69
C ASP A 2 52.93 -18.81 36.46
N ASN A 3 52.71 -19.53 35.37
CA ASN A 3 52.31 -19.00 34.08
C ASN A 3 51.00 -18.22 34.24
N TYR A 4 51.10 -16.89 34.22
CA TYR A 4 50.01 -16.02 33.81
C TYR A 4 49.72 -16.32 32.33
N LEU A 5 48.83 -17.27 32.09
CA LEU A 5 48.10 -17.32 30.84
C LEU A 5 47.16 -16.10 30.84
N PRO A 6 47.17 -15.26 29.80
CA PRO A 6 46.24 -14.15 29.70
C PRO A 6 44.82 -14.71 29.65
N GLU A 7 43.92 -14.09 30.43
CA GLU A 7 42.49 -14.38 30.43
C GLU A 7 41.99 -14.52 28.99
N GLU A 8 41.34 -15.66 28.76
CA GLU A 8 40.77 -16.10 27.51
C GLU A 8 40.04 -14.96 26.79
N ALA A 9 40.31 -14.86 25.48
CA ALA A 9 39.55 -14.03 24.56
C ALA A 9 38.05 -14.33 24.72
N LYS A 10 37.33 -13.45 25.44
CA LYS A 10 35.88 -13.48 25.63
C LYS A 10 35.21 -13.33 24.26
N THR A 11 34.99 -14.45 23.60
CA THR A 11 34.40 -14.54 22.26
C THR A 11 32.93 -15.00 22.31
N GLY A 12 32.40 -15.25 23.51
CA GLY A 12 31.02 -15.64 23.74
C GLY A 12 30.10 -14.45 23.97
N ILE A 13 28.82 -14.58 23.60
CA ILE A 13 27.81 -13.52 23.79
C ILE A 13 27.65 -13.16 25.27
N VAL A 14 27.60 -11.86 25.58
CA VAL A 14 27.37 -11.37 26.95
C VAL A 14 26.04 -11.91 27.50
N PRO A 15 25.98 -12.38 28.76
CA PRO A 15 24.78 -13.01 29.32
C PRO A 15 23.52 -12.13 29.26
N ALA A 16 23.66 -10.82 29.45
CA ALA A 16 22.53 -9.89 29.38
C ALA A 16 21.93 -9.83 27.97
N ILE A 17 22.77 -9.89 26.94
CA ILE A 17 22.34 -9.95 25.54
C ILE A 17 21.64 -11.28 25.24
N ARG A 18 22.16 -12.39 25.76
CA ARG A 18 21.58 -13.73 25.56
C ARG A 18 20.17 -13.87 26.18
N ASN A 19 19.87 -13.06 27.20
CA ASN A 19 18.56 -13.02 27.85
C ASN A 19 17.50 -12.26 27.03
N ILE A 20 17.91 -11.50 26.01
CA ILE A 20 17.00 -10.83 25.08
C ILE A 20 16.62 -11.85 24.01
N GLN A 21 15.48 -12.51 24.22
CA GLN A 21 14.91 -13.51 23.32
C GLN A 21 13.47 -13.14 23.00
N VAL A 22 12.95 -13.69 21.90
CA VAL A 22 11.55 -13.47 21.52
C VAL A 22 10.63 -13.93 22.66
N GLY A 23 9.74 -13.05 23.10
CA GLY A 23 8.83 -13.25 24.22
C GLY A 23 9.40 -12.87 25.59
N SER A 24 10.69 -12.53 25.70
CA SER A 24 11.26 -12.02 26.97
C SER A 24 10.91 -10.55 27.20
N VAL A 25 11.09 -10.10 28.45
CA VAL A 25 10.81 -8.72 28.85
C VAL A 25 12.14 -7.95 28.88
N ASP A 26 12.18 -6.85 28.15
CA ASP A 26 13.28 -5.88 28.14
C ASP A 26 13.43 -5.22 29.52
N ILE A 27 14.58 -4.58 29.78
CA ILE A 27 14.91 -3.82 31.00
C ILE A 27 13.83 -2.78 31.32
N LEU A 28 13.15 -2.27 30.29
CA LEU A 28 12.09 -1.28 30.39
C LEU A 28 10.68 -1.90 30.50
N GLY A 29 10.55 -3.20 30.75
CA GLY A 29 9.26 -3.87 30.92
C GLY A 29 8.50 -4.16 29.62
N ASN A 30 9.13 -4.00 28.45
CA ASN A 30 8.47 -4.23 27.16
C ASN A 30 8.72 -5.66 26.66
N THR A 31 7.72 -6.29 26.06
CA THR A 31 7.89 -7.62 25.45
C THR A 31 8.67 -7.52 24.14
N VAL A 32 9.66 -8.39 23.98
CA VAL A 32 10.46 -8.50 22.75
C VAL A 32 9.68 -9.33 21.73
N VAL A 33 9.33 -8.73 20.60
CA VAL A 33 8.57 -9.37 19.53
C VAL A 33 9.49 -10.11 18.57
N ASN A 34 10.64 -9.51 18.26
CA ASN A 34 11.57 -10.07 17.30
C ASN A 34 13.01 -9.65 17.61
N VAL A 35 13.97 -10.52 17.30
CA VAL A 35 15.41 -10.19 17.37
C VAL A 35 15.91 -10.03 15.94
N LEU A 36 16.27 -8.81 15.56
CA LEU A 36 16.68 -8.49 14.20
C LEU A 36 18.14 -8.86 13.96
N THR A 37 19.01 -8.56 14.93
CA THR A 37 20.44 -8.90 14.86
C THR A 37 20.97 -9.06 16.27
N MET A 38 21.72 -10.13 16.51
CA MET A 38 22.40 -10.40 17.78
C MET A 38 23.90 -10.53 17.51
N HIS A 39 24.68 -9.83 18.31
CA HIS A 39 26.14 -9.91 18.30
C HIS A 39 26.66 -10.11 19.72
N ASN A 40 27.97 -10.27 19.86
CA ASN A 40 28.55 -10.61 21.15
C ASN A 40 28.33 -9.51 22.21
N GLU A 41 28.36 -8.24 21.79
CA GLU A 41 28.34 -7.05 22.66
C GLU A 41 27.17 -6.09 22.41
N TYR A 42 26.28 -6.42 21.45
CA TYR A 42 25.03 -5.69 21.28
C TYR A 42 23.93 -6.56 20.68
N VAL A 43 22.69 -6.10 20.84
CA VAL A 43 21.51 -6.68 20.18
C VAL A 43 20.57 -5.59 19.70
N ILE A 44 20.07 -5.79 18.48
CA ILE A 44 19.04 -4.97 17.86
C ILE A 44 17.77 -5.80 17.83
N TYR A 45 16.73 -5.32 18.50
CA TYR A 45 15.49 -6.05 18.68
C TYR A 45 14.27 -5.15 18.53
N GLU A 46 13.12 -5.80 18.37
CA GLU A 46 11.81 -5.18 18.26
C GLU A 46 11.02 -5.40 19.54
N ILE A 47 10.40 -4.34 20.05
CA ILE A 47 9.47 -4.40 21.17
C ILE A 47 8.02 -4.24 20.73
N ASP A 48 7.11 -4.81 21.49
CA ASP A 48 5.69 -4.57 21.33
C ASP A 48 5.36 -3.17 21.85
N SER A 49 5.24 -2.22 20.92
CA SER A 49 4.85 -0.85 21.22
C SER A 49 3.82 -0.36 20.21
N PRO A 50 2.78 0.38 20.66
CA PRO A 50 1.85 1.04 19.76
C PRO A 50 2.55 2.13 18.94
N ASN A 51 3.66 2.70 19.44
CA ASN A 51 4.44 3.67 18.70
C ASN A 51 5.50 2.96 17.83
N ILE A 52 5.27 2.97 16.52
CA ILE A 52 6.16 2.38 15.51
C ILE A 52 7.60 2.90 15.63
N GLN A 53 7.79 4.17 15.99
CA GLN A 53 9.12 4.77 16.14
C GLN A 53 9.89 4.18 17.33
N ASN A 54 9.20 3.65 18.33
CA ASN A 54 9.83 3.06 19.51
C ASN A 54 10.01 1.54 19.41
N ARG A 55 9.55 0.92 18.32
CA ARG A 55 9.61 -0.53 18.15
C ARG A 55 11.04 -1.06 18.06
N ILE A 56 11.92 -0.40 17.32
CA ILE A 56 13.32 -0.85 17.19
C ILE A 56 14.15 -0.27 18.32
N LYS A 57 14.80 -1.14 19.10
CA LYS A 57 15.76 -0.78 20.13
C LYS A 57 17.13 -1.39 19.87
N LEU A 58 18.15 -0.70 20.37
CA LEU A 58 19.53 -1.14 20.43
C LEU A 58 19.90 -1.26 21.90
N PHE A 59 20.41 -2.42 22.30
CA PHE A 59 21.02 -2.64 23.60
C PHE A 59 22.49 -2.99 23.39
N ILE A 60 23.38 -2.27 24.05
CA ILE A 60 24.83 -2.47 23.99
C ILE A 60 25.26 -2.85 25.41
N ASP A 61 25.99 -3.94 25.52
CA ASP A 61 26.61 -4.41 26.76
C ASP A 61 27.95 -5.04 26.38
N GLY A 62 29.03 -4.29 26.63
CA GLY A 62 30.38 -4.71 26.25
C GLY A 62 30.98 -5.71 27.22
N HIS A 63 31.96 -6.50 26.79
CA HIS A 63 32.72 -7.34 27.72
C HIS A 63 33.62 -6.51 28.66
N THR A 64 34.03 -5.31 28.23
CA THR A 64 34.83 -4.35 28.98
C THR A 64 34.28 -2.93 28.79
N ASP A 65 34.55 -2.03 29.74
CA ASP A 65 34.17 -0.61 29.63
C ASP A 65 34.77 0.05 28.38
N GLU A 66 35.95 -0.40 27.94
CA GLU A 66 36.61 0.09 26.73
C GLU A 66 35.88 -0.36 25.47
N SER A 67 35.46 -1.63 25.37
CA SER A 67 34.73 -2.12 24.20
C SER A 67 33.32 -1.52 24.10
N GLU A 68 32.62 -1.38 25.22
CA GLU A 68 31.33 -0.68 25.27
C GLU A 68 31.47 0.76 24.78
N LYS A 69 32.49 1.48 25.25
CA LYS A 69 32.75 2.87 24.85
C LYS A 69 33.02 2.99 23.35
N ILE A 70 33.80 2.08 22.77
CA ILE A 70 34.07 2.06 21.32
C ILE A 70 32.76 1.89 20.52
N ILE A 71 31.92 0.92 20.89
CA ILE A 71 30.64 0.67 20.20
C ILE A 71 29.70 1.87 20.36
N ARG A 72 29.68 2.48 21.55
CA ARG A 72 28.87 3.66 21.85
C ARG A 72 29.31 4.89 21.06
N ASP A 73 30.61 5.08 20.90
CA ASP A 73 31.17 6.17 20.09
C ASP A 73 30.82 5.97 18.61
N ARG A 74 30.91 4.74 18.09
CA ARG A 74 30.45 4.39 16.73
C ARG A 74 28.95 4.66 16.56
N PHE A 75 28.13 4.27 17.52
CA PHE A 75 26.70 4.57 17.50
C PHE A 75 26.43 6.07 17.50
N ASN A 76 27.16 6.85 18.32
CA ASN A 76 26.98 8.30 18.40
C ASN A 76 27.26 9.01 17.06
N LYS A 77 28.20 8.51 16.25
CA LYS A 77 28.47 9.03 14.90
C LYS A 77 27.25 8.93 13.98
N VAL A 78 26.49 7.83 14.06
CA VAL A 78 25.33 7.54 13.17
C VAL A 78 23.96 7.78 13.82
N ARG A 79 23.94 8.21 15.09
CA ARG A 79 22.72 8.31 15.91
C ARG A 79 21.66 9.19 15.28
N CYS A 80 22.05 10.34 14.73
CA CYS A 80 21.13 11.27 14.09
C CYS A 80 20.45 10.63 12.88
N ASP A 81 21.21 10.01 12.00
CA ASP A 81 20.68 9.37 10.79
C ASP A 81 19.86 8.13 11.09
N TYR A 82 20.24 7.36 12.12
CA TYR A 82 19.44 6.26 12.63
C TYR A 82 18.06 6.71 13.13
N ILE A 83 18.00 7.81 13.89
CA ILE A 83 16.72 8.39 14.35
C ILE A 83 15.88 8.85 13.15
N LEU A 84 16.48 9.48 12.15
CA LEU A 84 15.80 9.89 10.93
C LEU A 84 15.25 8.68 10.14
N ALA A 85 16.07 7.63 9.97
CA ALA A 85 15.67 6.40 9.31
C ALA A 85 14.49 5.73 10.03
N LYS A 86 14.51 5.68 11.36
CA LYS A 86 13.36 5.22 12.18
C LYS A 86 12.11 6.08 12.00
N GLY A 87 12.28 7.40 11.89
CA GLY A 87 11.17 8.31 11.60
C GLY A 87 10.50 7.98 10.26
N ILE A 88 11.30 7.76 9.22
CA ILE A 88 10.82 7.44 7.86
C ILE A 88 10.18 6.05 7.80
N LEU A 89 10.71 5.08 8.57
CA LEU A 89 10.20 3.72 8.62
C LEU A 89 8.69 3.66 8.92
N SER A 90 8.21 4.53 9.83
CA SER A 90 6.79 4.62 10.20
C SER A 90 5.85 4.95 9.02
N ARG A 91 6.39 5.54 7.95
CA ARG A 91 5.65 5.92 6.74
C ARG A 91 5.93 4.98 5.57
N SER A 92 6.81 3.99 5.76
CA SER A 92 7.20 3.07 4.69
C SER A 92 6.13 1.99 4.49
N ILE A 93 5.82 1.70 3.22
CA ILE A 93 4.84 0.66 2.85
C ILE A 93 5.39 -0.73 3.18
N ASN A 94 6.69 -0.95 2.92
CA ASN A 94 7.41 -2.18 3.22
C ASN A 94 8.10 -2.11 4.59
N PHE A 95 7.29 -1.94 5.65
CA PHE A 95 7.79 -1.77 7.01
C PHE A 95 8.76 -2.88 7.44
N GLU A 96 8.40 -4.15 7.23
CA GLU A 96 9.21 -5.30 7.65
C GLU A 96 10.58 -5.34 6.94
N THR A 97 10.59 -5.17 5.63
CA THR A 97 11.83 -5.20 4.84
C THR A 97 12.73 -4.02 5.18
N ASN A 98 12.17 -2.81 5.29
CA ASN A 98 12.95 -1.63 5.63
C ASN A 98 13.45 -1.65 7.08
N LYS A 99 12.69 -2.24 8.01
CA LYS A 99 13.13 -2.51 9.38
C LYS A 99 14.38 -3.40 9.40
N GLN A 100 14.39 -4.49 8.62
CA GLN A 100 15.55 -5.36 8.50
C GLN A 100 16.75 -4.64 7.88
N ARG A 101 16.55 -3.85 6.82
CA ARG A 101 17.62 -3.05 6.19
C ARG A 101 18.25 -2.04 7.17
N ILE A 102 17.43 -1.36 7.98
CA ILE A 102 17.89 -0.43 9.02
C ILE A 102 18.70 -1.16 10.08
N ALA A 103 18.22 -2.33 10.55
CA ALA A 103 18.94 -3.12 11.56
C ALA A 103 20.29 -3.63 11.03
N HIS A 104 20.33 -4.10 9.79
CA HIS A 104 21.56 -4.56 9.15
C HIS A 104 22.56 -3.40 8.91
N ALA A 105 22.09 -2.25 8.45
CA ALA A 105 22.92 -1.05 8.30
C ALA A 105 23.51 -0.61 9.65
N LEU A 106 22.70 -0.62 10.71
CA LEU A 106 23.16 -0.32 12.06
C LEU A 106 24.23 -1.31 12.51
N ALA A 107 24.01 -2.62 12.34
CA ALA A 107 24.99 -3.64 12.70
C ALA A 107 26.34 -3.47 11.97
N MET A 108 26.30 -3.14 10.67
CA MET A 108 27.49 -2.80 9.88
C MET A 108 28.26 -1.61 10.48
N CYS A 109 27.56 -0.52 10.82
CA CYS A 109 28.16 0.67 11.45
C CYS A 109 28.74 0.39 12.85
N LEU A 110 28.16 -0.55 13.61
CA LEU A 110 28.65 -0.92 14.93
C LEU A 110 29.89 -1.82 14.85
N ASN A 111 29.95 -2.71 13.86
CA ASN A 111 31.04 -3.67 13.70
C ASN A 111 32.31 -3.05 13.10
N ASN A 112 32.17 -2.19 12.08
CA ASN A 112 33.29 -1.63 11.34
C ASN A 112 33.39 -0.11 11.54
N ASP A 113 34.61 0.42 11.72
CA ASP A 113 34.87 1.87 11.83
C ASP A 113 35.33 2.47 10.49
N ASP A 114 34.73 2.03 9.38
CA ASP A 114 34.98 2.60 8.07
C ASP A 114 34.25 3.94 7.91
N GLU A 115 34.95 4.95 7.39
CA GLU A 115 34.34 6.27 7.09
C GLU A 115 33.15 6.15 6.13
N ASP A 116 33.15 5.14 5.27
CA ASP A 116 32.04 4.84 4.35
C ASP A 116 30.73 4.48 5.07
N ASN A 117 30.80 3.99 6.32
CA ASN A 117 29.63 3.60 7.11
C ASN A 117 28.77 4.81 7.49
N VAL A 118 29.35 6.01 7.57
CA VAL A 118 28.60 7.26 7.83
C VAL A 118 27.60 7.53 6.70
N ASN A 119 27.91 7.12 5.47
CA ASN A 119 27.06 7.34 4.30
C ASN A 119 26.01 6.23 4.08
N LEU A 120 26.03 5.14 4.85
CA LEU A 120 25.09 4.02 4.69
C LEU A 120 23.63 4.44 4.98
N PHE A 121 23.41 5.18 6.07
CA PHE A 121 22.07 5.62 6.43
C PHE A 121 21.50 6.67 5.46
N PRO A 122 22.24 7.72 5.07
CA PRO A 122 21.78 8.63 4.01
C PRO A 122 21.40 7.90 2.71
N ARG A 123 22.24 6.96 2.25
CA ARG A 123 21.94 6.15 1.05
C ARG A 123 20.68 5.29 1.24
N LEU A 124 20.50 4.70 2.42
CA LEU A 124 19.31 3.91 2.73
C LEU A 124 18.05 4.78 2.77
N ILE A 125 18.13 5.98 3.35
CA ILE A 125 17.05 6.96 3.39
C ILE A 125 16.66 7.38 1.97
N ASP A 126 17.64 7.70 1.12
CA ASP A 126 17.41 8.05 -0.27
C ASP A 126 16.79 6.88 -1.05
N ALA A 127 17.24 5.64 -0.81
CA ALA A 127 16.66 4.46 -1.41
C ALA A 127 15.19 4.27 -0.99
N ILE A 128 14.86 4.43 0.29
CA ILE A 128 13.48 4.33 0.79
C ILE A 128 12.61 5.42 0.17
N HIS A 129 13.10 6.65 0.05
CA HIS A 129 12.38 7.73 -0.62
C HIS A 129 12.20 7.47 -2.13
N ALA A 130 13.21 6.93 -2.79
CA ALA A 130 13.13 6.55 -4.20
C ALA A 130 12.07 5.46 -4.42
N GLU A 131 12.04 4.42 -3.59
CA GLU A 131 11.03 3.36 -3.61
C GLU A 131 9.62 3.93 -3.39
N GLN A 132 9.44 4.80 -2.39
CA GLN A 132 8.15 5.46 -2.14
C GLN A 132 7.69 6.29 -3.35
N ASN A 133 8.58 7.07 -3.93
CA ASN A 133 8.29 7.87 -5.12
C ASN A 133 7.95 7.00 -6.33
N LEU A 134 8.60 5.85 -6.48
CA LEU A 134 8.31 4.88 -7.53
C LEU A 134 6.89 4.31 -7.36
N ILE A 135 6.53 3.89 -6.14
CA ILE A 135 5.19 3.39 -5.84
C ILE A 135 4.11 4.46 -6.11
N LEU A 136 4.36 5.71 -5.72
CA LEU A 136 3.44 6.83 -6.01
C LEU A 136 3.28 7.07 -7.52
N LYS A 137 4.38 7.02 -8.29
CA LYS A 137 4.33 7.13 -9.75
C LYS A 137 3.56 5.99 -10.39
N ASN A 138 3.74 4.76 -9.92
CA ASN A 138 3.01 3.58 -10.43
C ASN A 138 1.52 3.68 -10.12
N ARG A 139 1.15 4.14 -8.91
CA ARG A 139 -0.25 4.44 -8.54
C ARG A 139 -0.88 5.48 -9.47
N LEU A 140 -0.14 6.53 -9.80
CA LEU A 140 -0.62 7.56 -10.71
C LEU A 140 -0.79 7.02 -12.14
N LEU A 141 0.16 6.22 -12.64
CA LEU A 141 0.07 5.57 -13.95
C LEU A 141 -1.13 4.62 -14.05
N TYR A 142 -1.46 3.94 -12.96
CA TYR A 142 -2.62 3.07 -12.87
C TYR A 142 -3.96 3.84 -12.90
N LEU A 143 -4.00 5.03 -12.30
CA LEU A 143 -5.16 5.92 -12.31
C LEU A 143 -5.34 6.70 -13.62
N LEU A 144 -4.26 6.85 -14.39
CA LEU A 144 -4.21 7.71 -15.58
C LEU A 144 -5.30 7.39 -16.63
N PRO A 145 -5.58 6.12 -17.00
CA PRO A 145 -6.64 5.80 -17.96
C PRO A 145 -8.00 6.36 -17.54
N ASN A 146 -8.35 6.22 -16.25
CA ASN A 146 -9.62 6.71 -15.72
C ASN A 146 -9.73 8.23 -15.76
N ILE A 147 -8.66 8.94 -15.39
CA ILE A 147 -8.62 10.40 -15.45
C ILE A 147 -8.79 10.87 -16.90
N ILE A 148 -8.07 10.26 -17.83
CA ILE A 148 -8.18 10.59 -19.26
C ILE A 148 -9.61 10.37 -19.75
N SER A 149 -10.23 9.23 -19.43
CA SER A 149 -11.60 8.93 -19.85
C SER A 149 -12.63 9.90 -19.27
N ILE A 150 -12.49 10.31 -18.00
CA ILE A 150 -13.35 11.32 -17.37
C ILE A 150 -13.19 12.68 -18.07
N CYS A 151 -11.95 13.13 -18.27
CA CYS A 151 -11.66 14.39 -18.96
C CYS A 151 -12.23 14.39 -20.39
N LEU A 152 -12.09 13.28 -21.12
CA LEU A 152 -12.66 13.14 -22.46
C LEU A 152 -14.19 13.23 -22.45
N CYS A 153 -14.87 12.60 -21.49
CA CYS A 153 -16.34 12.69 -21.40
C CYS A 153 -16.80 14.13 -21.12
N VAL A 154 -16.15 14.83 -20.19
CA VAL A 154 -16.49 16.22 -19.85
C VAL A 154 -16.21 17.15 -21.02
N LEU A 155 -15.03 17.03 -21.64
CA LEU A 155 -14.66 17.86 -22.79
C LEU A 155 -15.62 17.63 -23.96
N PHE A 156 -16.01 16.38 -24.23
CA PHE A 156 -16.98 16.06 -25.27
C PHE A 156 -18.35 16.68 -24.99
N LYS A 157 -18.82 16.67 -23.74
CA LYS A 157 -20.08 17.32 -23.35
C LYS A 157 -20.03 18.84 -23.55
N VAL A 158 -18.95 19.49 -23.09
CA VAL A 158 -18.76 20.95 -23.23
C VAL A 158 -18.68 21.36 -24.70
N VAL A 159 -17.94 20.60 -25.52
CA VAL A 159 -17.83 20.86 -26.96
C VAL A 159 -19.19 20.71 -27.65
N SER A 160 -20.00 19.73 -27.27
CA SER A 160 -21.35 19.54 -27.82
C SER A 160 -22.32 20.67 -27.46
N GLU A 161 -22.16 21.29 -26.30
CA GLU A 161 -22.98 22.46 -25.90
C GLU A 161 -22.56 23.72 -26.64
N MET A 162 -21.26 23.92 -26.89
CA MET A 162 -20.74 25.06 -27.65
C MET A 162 -21.00 24.95 -29.15
N PHE A 163 -20.95 23.73 -29.69
CA PHE A 163 -21.20 23.43 -31.09
C PHE A 163 -22.30 22.37 -31.18
N PRO A 164 -23.55 22.73 -31.54
CA PRO A 164 -24.67 21.80 -31.56
C PRO A 164 -24.60 20.83 -32.76
N PHE A 165 -23.59 19.96 -32.75
CA PHE A 165 -23.37 18.89 -33.73
C PHE A 165 -24.56 17.92 -33.81
N GLU A 166 -25.35 17.83 -32.74
CA GLU A 166 -26.59 17.05 -32.64
C GLU A 166 -27.61 17.38 -33.74
N LYS A 167 -27.61 18.62 -34.24
CA LYS A 167 -28.52 19.04 -35.33
C LYS A 167 -28.13 18.44 -36.69
N TYR A 168 -26.86 18.06 -36.86
CA TYR A 168 -26.32 17.59 -38.14
C TYR A 168 -26.21 16.07 -38.19
N TYR A 169 -26.07 15.40 -37.05
CA TYR A 169 -25.84 13.96 -36.99
C TYR A 169 -26.71 13.29 -35.91
N ALA A 170 -27.69 12.49 -36.33
CA ALA A 170 -28.58 11.74 -35.44
C ALA A 170 -27.83 10.76 -34.52
N PHE A 171 -26.70 10.20 -34.98
CA PHE A 171 -25.85 9.32 -34.18
C PHE A 171 -25.26 10.03 -32.94
N LEU A 172 -24.82 11.28 -33.11
CA LEU A 172 -24.23 12.09 -32.03
C LEU A 172 -25.25 12.34 -30.92
N LYS A 173 -26.50 12.63 -31.29
CA LYS A 173 -27.60 12.83 -30.32
C LYS A 173 -27.78 11.61 -29.41
N ASN A 174 -27.89 10.41 -29.99
CA ASN A 174 -28.04 9.18 -29.20
C ASN A 174 -26.83 8.92 -28.28
N PHE A 175 -25.62 9.26 -28.73
CA PHE A 175 -24.41 9.12 -27.93
C PHE A 175 -24.37 10.10 -26.74
N LEU A 176 -24.84 11.33 -26.95
CA LEU A 176 -24.92 12.36 -25.91
C LEU A 176 -25.94 12.04 -24.82
N ASP A 177 -27.02 11.33 -25.16
CA ASP A 177 -28.00 10.83 -24.20
C ASP A 177 -27.43 9.70 -23.32
N ILE A 178 -26.46 8.92 -23.84
CA ILE A 178 -25.81 7.81 -23.12
C ILE A 178 -24.61 8.28 -22.28
N LEU A 179 -23.99 9.41 -22.66
CA LEU A 179 -22.79 9.94 -22.03
C LEU A 179 -22.88 10.12 -20.50
N PRO A 180 -24.00 10.59 -19.91
CA PRO A 180 -24.12 10.69 -18.44
C PRO A 180 -24.02 9.33 -17.73
N PHE A 181 -24.50 8.26 -18.36
CA PHE A 181 -24.41 6.90 -17.81
C PHE A 181 -22.99 6.34 -17.89
N ILE A 182 -22.28 6.60 -18.99
CA ILE A 182 -20.84 6.30 -19.13
C ILE A 182 -20.04 7.03 -18.05
N PHE A 183 -20.34 8.30 -17.82
CA PHE A 183 -19.71 9.10 -16.78
C PHE A 183 -19.97 8.54 -15.37
N ALA A 184 -21.19 8.11 -15.08
CA ALA A 184 -21.55 7.47 -13.81
C ALA A 184 -20.72 6.20 -13.54
N ILE A 185 -20.55 5.34 -14.55
CA ILE A 185 -19.72 4.13 -14.46
C ILE A 185 -18.25 4.48 -14.18
N LEU A 186 -17.71 5.47 -14.91
CA LEU A 186 -16.32 5.92 -14.76
C LEU A 186 -16.05 6.53 -13.38
N LEU A 187 -17.02 7.28 -12.82
CA LEU A 187 -16.94 7.79 -11.46
C LEU A 187 -16.87 6.66 -10.43
N GLY A 188 -17.76 5.67 -10.54
CA GLY A 188 -17.75 4.47 -9.70
C GLY A 188 -16.39 3.77 -9.72
N ASN A 189 -15.88 3.50 -10.93
CA ASN A 189 -14.58 2.84 -11.12
C ASN A 189 -13.44 3.65 -10.50
N SER A 190 -13.43 4.96 -10.71
CA SER A 190 -12.40 5.85 -10.17
C SER A 190 -12.39 5.86 -8.65
N THR A 191 -13.57 5.89 -8.01
CA THR A 191 -13.69 5.76 -6.55
C THR A 191 -13.21 4.39 -6.07
N GLY A 192 -13.54 3.31 -6.78
CA GLY A 192 -13.08 1.95 -6.48
C GLY A 192 -11.55 1.84 -6.52
N VAL A 193 -10.95 2.38 -7.57
CA VAL A 193 -9.50 2.45 -7.73
C VAL A 193 -8.85 3.29 -6.63
N LEU A 194 -9.36 4.48 -6.33
CA LEU A 194 -8.78 5.36 -5.31
C LEU A 194 -8.79 4.72 -3.92
N ILE A 195 -9.89 4.08 -3.53
CA ILE A 195 -10.02 3.42 -2.23
C ILE A 195 -9.10 2.18 -2.17
N ASN A 196 -9.11 1.34 -3.21
CA ASN A 196 -8.33 0.10 -3.21
C ASN A 196 -6.85 0.29 -3.56
N SER A 197 -6.44 1.46 -4.07
CA SER A 197 -5.04 1.78 -4.40
C SER A 197 -4.08 1.66 -3.21
N LYS A 198 -4.59 1.80 -1.99
CA LYS A 198 -3.81 1.62 -0.76
C LYS A 198 -3.47 0.16 -0.46
N ASN A 199 -4.32 -0.76 -0.90
CA ASN A 199 -4.21 -2.20 -0.64
C ASN A 199 -3.60 -2.97 -1.81
N LEU A 200 -3.47 -2.34 -2.97
CA LEU A 200 -2.77 -2.92 -4.10
C LEU A 200 -1.28 -2.94 -3.78
N ASN A 201 -0.77 -4.14 -3.48
CA ASN A 201 0.65 -4.44 -3.54
C ASN A 201 1.05 -4.34 -5.01
N PHE A 202 1.56 -3.17 -5.40
CA PHE A 202 2.20 -2.98 -6.69
C PHE A 202 3.47 -3.85 -6.68
N GLN A 203 3.31 -5.13 -7.00
CA GLN A 203 4.43 -5.98 -7.37
C GLN A 203 5.16 -5.24 -8.48
N GLU A 204 6.44 -5.01 -8.29
CA GLU A 204 7.28 -4.22 -9.16
C GLU A 204 7.34 -4.88 -10.55
N PHE A 205 6.36 -4.58 -11.40
CA PHE A 205 6.49 -4.89 -12.82
C PHE A 205 7.67 -4.09 -13.34
N GLU A 206 8.61 -4.78 -13.96
CA GLU A 206 9.83 -4.21 -14.54
C GLU A 206 9.51 -3.12 -15.59
N ARG A 207 8.32 -3.20 -16.22
CA ARG A 207 7.87 -2.26 -17.25
C ARG A 207 6.71 -1.39 -16.78
N ARG A 208 6.92 -0.07 -16.80
CA ARG A 208 5.95 0.96 -16.38
C ARG A 208 4.62 0.91 -17.15
N HIS A 209 4.63 0.52 -18.42
CA HIS A 209 3.43 0.44 -19.25
C HIS A 209 2.44 -0.63 -18.80
N CYS A 210 2.90 -1.65 -18.07
CA CYS A 210 2.02 -2.68 -17.51
C CYS A 210 0.98 -2.08 -16.55
N TYR A 211 1.35 -1.10 -15.73
CA TYR A 211 0.41 -0.42 -14.83
C TYR A 211 -0.70 0.33 -15.59
N PHE A 212 -0.37 0.94 -16.73
CA PHE A 212 -1.37 1.58 -17.58
C PHE A 212 -2.34 0.54 -18.19
N LEU A 213 -1.81 -0.59 -18.66
CA LEU A 213 -2.62 -1.68 -19.22
C LEU A 213 -3.57 -2.30 -18.19
N ILE A 214 -3.11 -2.52 -16.96
CA ILE A 214 -3.96 -3.03 -15.87
C ILE A 214 -5.07 -2.00 -15.54
N GLY A 215 -4.75 -0.69 -15.57
CA GLY A 215 -5.75 0.36 -15.40
C GLY A 215 -6.80 0.36 -16.51
N LEU A 216 -6.39 0.10 -17.75
CA LEU A 216 -7.26 -0.01 -18.92
C LEU A 216 -8.14 -1.27 -18.87
N GLU A 217 -7.56 -2.42 -18.49
CA GLU A 217 -8.31 -3.67 -18.25
C GLU A 217 -9.42 -3.45 -17.22
N ARG A 218 -9.11 -2.76 -16.11
CA ARG A 218 -10.11 -2.45 -15.08
C ARG A 218 -11.22 -1.54 -15.59
N LEU A 219 -10.88 -0.54 -16.40
CA LEU A 219 -11.86 0.33 -17.04
C LEU A 219 -12.76 -0.46 -18.02
N PHE A 220 -12.21 -1.44 -18.74
CA PHE A 220 -12.99 -2.35 -19.57
C PHE A 220 -13.98 -3.20 -18.75
N LEU A 221 -13.53 -3.75 -17.61
CA LEU A 221 -14.40 -4.49 -16.68
C LEU A 221 -15.51 -3.61 -16.09
N ALA A 222 -15.21 -2.35 -15.75
CA ALA A 222 -16.21 -1.40 -15.28
C ALA A 222 -17.30 -1.12 -16.35
N PHE A 223 -16.91 -0.98 -17.62
CA PHE A 223 -17.88 -0.83 -18.71
C PHE A 223 -18.73 -2.08 -18.92
N PHE A 224 -18.12 -3.26 -18.86
CA PHE A 224 -18.84 -4.51 -19.00
C PHE A 224 -19.86 -4.68 -17.87
N THR A 225 -19.44 -4.41 -16.63
CA THR A 225 -20.30 -4.52 -15.45
C THR A 225 -21.44 -3.50 -15.44
N GLY A 226 -21.14 -2.24 -15.79
CA GLY A 226 -22.16 -1.20 -15.94
C GLY A 226 -23.16 -1.52 -17.06
N SER A 227 -22.71 -2.09 -18.18
CA SER A 227 -23.57 -2.49 -19.31
C SER A 227 -24.53 -3.62 -18.93
N ILE A 228 -24.03 -4.66 -18.24
CA ILE A 228 -24.87 -5.74 -17.72
C ILE A 228 -25.92 -5.18 -16.76
N THR A 229 -25.50 -4.31 -15.84
CA THR A 229 -26.40 -3.68 -14.87
C THR A 229 -27.48 -2.85 -15.57
N TYR A 230 -27.13 -2.09 -16.59
CA TYR A 230 -28.09 -1.34 -17.41
C TYR A 230 -29.13 -2.24 -18.08
N ILE A 231 -28.70 -3.36 -18.66
CA ILE A 231 -29.60 -4.35 -19.29
C ILE A 231 -30.52 -5.00 -18.24
N LEU A 232 -29.99 -5.38 -17.07
CA LEU A 232 -30.78 -5.96 -15.98
C LEU A 232 -31.86 -5.01 -15.44
N ILE A 233 -31.56 -3.71 -15.38
CA ILE A 233 -32.53 -2.68 -15.01
C ILE A 233 -33.58 -2.51 -16.11
N LYS A 234 -33.17 -2.34 -17.37
CA LYS A 234 -34.10 -2.12 -18.49
C LYS A 234 -34.98 -3.32 -18.81
N SER A 235 -34.54 -4.53 -18.46
CA SER A 235 -35.34 -5.76 -18.58
C SER A 235 -36.31 -5.99 -17.40
N ASN A 236 -36.37 -5.06 -16.43
CA ASN A 236 -37.16 -5.19 -15.20
C ASN A 236 -36.83 -6.43 -14.35
N LEU A 237 -35.65 -7.05 -14.54
CA LEU A 237 -35.21 -8.20 -13.73
C LEU A 237 -34.81 -7.79 -12.31
N ILE A 238 -34.28 -6.58 -12.16
CA ILE A 238 -34.04 -5.94 -10.86
C ILE A 238 -35.24 -5.01 -10.60
N SER A 239 -36.30 -5.58 -10.03
CA SER A 239 -37.57 -4.88 -9.79
C SER A 239 -37.41 -3.64 -8.89
N SER A 240 -37.79 -2.49 -9.46
CA SER A 240 -38.55 -1.33 -8.90
C SER A 240 -38.29 -0.73 -7.51
N VAL A 241 -37.52 -1.33 -6.61
CA VAL A 241 -37.44 -0.87 -5.20
C VAL A 241 -36.56 0.38 -5.02
N ILE A 242 -35.63 0.65 -5.96
CA ILE A 242 -34.75 1.84 -5.92
C ILE A 242 -35.12 2.87 -7.00
N LEU A 243 -35.89 2.44 -8.01
CA LEU A 243 -36.26 3.24 -9.17
C LEU A 243 -37.73 3.63 -9.05
N SER A 244 -38.00 4.73 -8.35
CA SER A 244 -39.23 5.48 -8.58
C SER A 244 -39.24 5.90 -10.05
N ASP A 245 -40.37 5.66 -10.73
CA ASP A 245 -40.54 5.84 -12.17
C ASP A 245 -39.89 7.15 -12.68
N ASP A 246 -39.10 7.00 -13.75
CA ASP A 246 -38.47 8.06 -14.56
C ASP A 246 -37.39 8.97 -13.95
N ASN A 247 -36.82 8.68 -12.78
CA ASN A 247 -35.70 9.48 -12.28
C ASN A 247 -34.32 9.04 -12.86
N PRO A 248 -33.69 9.80 -13.78
CA PRO A 248 -32.38 9.46 -14.37
C PRO A 248 -31.26 9.40 -13.32
N TRP A 249 -31.40 10.13 -12.21
CA TRP A 249 -30.41 10.16 -11.13
C TRP A 249 -30.33 8.84 -10.37
N SER A 250 -31.46 8.13 -10.22
CA SER A 250 -31.47 6.81 -9.56
C SER A 250 -30.69 5.80 -10.39
N LEU A 251 -30.88 5.82 -11.72
CA LEU A 251 -30.15 4.96 -12.64
C LEU A 251 -28.64 5.26 -12.62
N MET A 252 -28.24 6.54 -12.58
CA MET A 252 -26.84 6.92 -12.45
C MET A 252 -26.22 6.43 -11.13
N LEU A 253 -26.95 6.51 -10.02
CA LEU A 253 -26.46 6.05 -8.71
C LEU A 253 -26.19 4.54 -8.72
N VAL A 254 -27.09 3.74 -9.28
CA VAL A 254 -26.90 2.28 -9.41
C VAL A 254 -25.70 1.97 -10.31
N LEU A 255 -25.50 2.72 -11.39
CA LEU A 255 -24.34 2.58 -12.27
C LEU A 255 -23.01 2.99 -11.60
N ILE A 256 -23.02 3.99 -10.71
CA ILE A 256 -21.85 4.33 -9.88
C ILE A 256 -21.50 3.14 -8.97
N ILE A 257 -22.50 2.52 -8.33
CA ILE A 257 -22.27 1.34 -7.47
C ILE A 257 -21.75 0.16 -8.29
N ALA A 258 -22.32 -0.08 -9.48
CA ALA A 258 -21.87 -1.14 -10.36
C ALA A 258 -20.43 -0.93 -10.86
N GLY A 259 -20.09 0.31 -11.25
CA GLY A 259 -18.73 0.66 -11.66
C GLY A 259 -17.71 0.60 -10.51
N TYR A 260 -18.15 0.79 -9.27
CA TYR A 260 -17.30 0.69 -8.08
C TYR A 260 -16.90 -0.75 -7.74
N SER A 261 -17.79 -1.72 -7.93
CA SER A 261 -17.63 -3.04 -7.34
C SER A 261 -17.52 -4.16 -8.38
N GLU A 262 -16.30 -4.68 -8.50
CA GLU A 262 -15.97 -5.92 -9.22
C GLU A 262 -16.76 -7.13 -8.69
N SER A 263 -17.19 -7.09 -7.42
CA SER A 263 -17.94 -8.14 -6.74
C SER A 263 -19.46 -7.94 -6.77
N PHE A 264 -19.95 -6.81 -7.28
CA PHE A 264 -21.37 -6.44 -7.24
C PHE A 264 -22.21 -7.37 -8.12
N ILE A 265 -21.67 -7.74 -9.29
CA ILE A 265 -22.36 -8.59 -10.24
C ILE A 265 -22.62 -10.00 -9.69
N PRO A 266 -21.63 -10.74 -9.15
CA PRO A 266 -21.90 -12.02 -8.49
C PRO A 266 -22.92 -11.89 -7.34
N GLY A 267 -22.85 -10.82 -6.55
CA GLY A 267 -23.74 -10.57 -5.43
C GLY A 267 -25.19 -10.24 -5.82
N ILE A 268 -25.39 -9.57 -6.96
CA ILE A 268 -26.72 -9.33 -7.53
C ILE A 268 -27.24 -10.57 -8.27
N LEU A 269 -26.40 -11.26 -9.05
CA LEU A 269 -26.79 -12.49 -9.75
C LEU A 269 -27.31 -13.54 -8.77
N THR A 270 -26.58 -13.82 -7.70
CA THR A 270 -27.01 -14.77 -6.64
C THR A 270 -28.30 -14.35 -5.94
N LYS A 271 -28.52 -13.05 -5.74
CA LYS A 271 -29.78 -12.53 -5.17
C LYS A 271 -30.94 -12.56 -6.17
N SER A 272 -30.67 -12.29 -7.44
CA SER A 272 -31.67 -12.38 -8.51
C SER A 272 -32.05 -13.83 -8.81
N GLU A 273 -31.10 -14.76 -8.77
CA GLU A 273 -31.33 -16.19 -8.91
C GLU A 273 -32.20 -16.72 -7.76
N SER A 274 -31.87 -16.35 -6.51
CA SER A 274 -32.71 -16.73 -5.37
C SER A 274 -34.11 -16.13 -5.45
N ALA A 275 -34.26 -14.87 -5.89
CA ALA A 275 -35.57 -14.24 -6.12
C ALA A 275 -36.38 -14.92 -7.23
N ILE A 276 -35.76 -15.24 -8.36
CA ILE A 276 -36.37 -15.97 -9.49
C ILE A 276 -36.82 -17.36 -9.04
N LEU A 277 -35.97 -18.10 -8.31
CA LEU A 277 -36.29 -19.42 -7.77
C LEU A 277 -37.46 -19.37 -6.78
N THR A 278 -37.53 -18.37 -5.89
CA THR A 278 -38.69 -18.19 -5.00
C THR A 278 -39.97 -17.81 -5.74
N SER A 279 -39.88 -17.07 -6.86
CA SER A 279 -41.05 -16.74 -7.70
C SER A 279 -41.53 -17.92 -8.55
N ALA A 280 -40.63 -18.83 -8.90
CA ALA A 280 -40.94 -20.06 -9.63
C ALA A 280 -41.51 -21.16 -8.71
N ALA A 281 -41.12 -21.17 -7.43
CA ALA A 281 -41.62 -22.12 -6.42
C ALA A 281 -42.99 -21.71 -5.81
N SER A 282 -43.50 -20.51 -6.09
CA SER A 282 -44.80 -20.01 -5.62
C SER A 282 -45.93 -20.10 -6.67
N LYS A 283 -45.68 -20.81 -7.78
CA LYS A 283 -46.69 -21.25 -8.76
C LYS A 283 -46.86 -22.76 -8.69
#